data_AF-A0AA46AFP1-F1
#
_entry.id   AF-A0AA46AFP1-F1
#
_cell.length_a   1.000
_cell.length_b   1.000
_cell.length_c   1.000
_cell.angle_alpha   90.00
_cell.angle_beta   90.00
_cell.angle_gamma   90.00
#
_symmetry.space_group_name_H-M   'P 1'
#
loop_
_entity.id
_entity.type
_entity.pdbx_description
1 polymer ?
#
loop_
_entity_poly.entity_id
_entity_poly.type
_entity_poly.pdbx_seq_one_letter_code
_entity_poly.pdbx_strand_id
1 'polypeptide(L)'
;MNINFDRIIPVEDVLHPGFAYWLRKHDLSHSISGLYFFYNDTGNLLYIGWSSDLTKRVRTHLKGNANTKRFIAEVAEVRLLFADSFDAFREQYPECCEGVDIEYYLIEKMSPKYNDARPRPKVHP
;
A
#
# COMPACT_ATOMS: atom_id res chain seq x y z
N MET A 1 -1.96 3.40 -15.43
CA MET A 1 -2.38 4.35 -14.38
C MET A 1 -1.13 4.97 -13.80
N ASN A 2 -1.09 6.29 -13.59
CA ASN A 2 0.09 7.00 -13.08
C ASN A 2 -0.24 7.60 -11.71
N ILE A 3 0.17 6.91 -10.65
CA ILE A 3 -0.11 7.30 -9.27
C ILE A 3 1.08 8.12 -8.75
N ASN A 4 0.81 9.31 -8.24
CA ASN A 4 1.80 10.11 -7.53
C ASN A 4 1.90 9.61 -6.08
N PHE A 5 2.89 8.78 -5.80
CA PHE A 5 3.12 8.25 -4.46
C PHE A 5 3.75 9.31 -3.56
N ASP A 6 3.28 9.38 -2.31
CA ASP A 6 3.87 10.26 -1.31
C ASP A 6 5.27 9.79 -0.96
N ARG A 7 5.50 8.47 -0.91
CA ARG A 7 6.80 7.88 -0.58
C ARG A 7 7.08 6.62 -1.39
N ILE A 8 8.37 6.42 -1.67
CA ILE A 8 8.94 5.22 -2.26
C ILE A 8 10.10 4.81 -1.36
N ILE A 9 10.09 3.57 -0.86
CA ILE A 9 10.99 3.12 0.21
C ILE A 9 11.54 1.73 -0.17
N PRO A 10 12.86 1.54 -0.26
CA PRO A 10 13.46 0.22 -0.40
C PRO A 10 13.11 -0.70 0.78
N VAL A 11 12.90 -2.00 0.53
CA VAL A 11 12.47 -2.95 1.57
C VAL A 11 13.49 -3.08 2.72
N GLU A 12 14.77 -2.99 2.40
CA GLU A 12 15.88 -3.04 3.34
C GLU A 12 15.81 -1.91 4.37
N ASP A 13 15.38 -0.72 3.93
CA ASP A 13 15.22 0.44 4.79
C ASP A 13 14.03 0.24 5.73
N VAL A 14 12.94 -0.38 5.27
CA VAL A 14 11.76 -0.68 6.10
C VAL A 14 12.07 -1.70 7.21
N LEU A 15 12.94 -2.66 6.91
CA LEU A 15 13.37 -3.71 7.84
C LEU A 15 14.50 -3.25 8.78
N HIS A 16 15.21 -2.18 8.42
CA HIS A 16 16.33 -1.68 9.21
C HIS A 16 15.87 -1.30 10.64
N PRO A 17 16.64 -1.64 11.70
CA PRO A 17 16.30 -1.24 13.08
C PRO A 17 16.15 0.27 13.25
N GLY A 18 16.93 1.03 12.47
CA GLY A 18 16.86 2.49 12.39
C GLY A 18 15.61 3.02 11.68
N PHE A 19 14.80 2.19 11.02
CA PHE A 19 13.57 2.62 10.35
C PHE A 19 12.59 3.28 11.30
N ALA A 20 12.48 2.78 12.53
CA ALA A 20 11.64 3.40 13.56
C ALA A 20 12.11 4.82 13.90
N TYR A 21 13.41 5.06 13.86
CA TYR A 21 13.98 6.40 14.04
C TYR A 21 13.76 7.27 12.80
N TRP A 22 13.94 6.71 11.60
CA TRP A 22 13.67 7.38 10.33
C TRP A 22 12.22 7.85 10.24
N LEU A 23 11.25 6.97 10.56
CA LEU A 23 9.83 7.30 10.61
C LEU A 23 9.55 8.48 11.55
N ARG A 24 10.13 8.47 12.76
CA ARG A 24 10.04 9.60 13.71
C ARG A 24 10.63 10.88 13.15
N LYS A 25 11.80 10.79 12.50
CA LYS A 25 12.47 11.95 11.91
C LYS A 25 11.67 12.58 10.77
N HIS A 26 10.90 11.77 10.04
CA HIS A 26 10.05 12.22 8.93
C HIS A 26 8.59 12.46 9.33
N ASP A 27 8.30 12.53 10.63
CA ASP A 27 6.96 12.70 11.21
C ASP A 27 5.93 11.63 10.80
N LEU A 28 6.42 10.47 10.37
CA LEU A 28 5.62 9.28 10.04
C LEU A 28 5.38 8.39 11.27
N SER A 29 5.59 8.94 12.47
CA SER A 29 5.54 8.19 13.75
C SER A 29 4.16 8.06 14.36
N HIS A 30 3.19 8.80 13.85
CA HIS A 30 1.79 8.70 14.20
C HIS A 30 1.05 7.88 13.14
N SER A 31 -0.09 7.30 13.51
CA SER A 31 -0.92 6.42 12.70
C SER A 31 -1.35 7.06 11.37
N ILE A 32 -0.49 7.03 10.36
CA ILE A 32 -0.82 7.49 9.03
C ILE A 32 -1.64 6.40 8.36
N SER A 33 -2.86 6.77 7.99
CA SER A 33 -3.73 5.95 7.20
C SER A 33 -3.45 6.12 5.71
N GLY A 34 -3.76 5.10 4.92
CA GLY A 34 -3.60 5.15 3.48
C GLY A 34 -3.39 3.78 2.85
N LEU A 35 -2.83 3.79 1.65
CA LEU A 35 -2.53 2.61 0.85
C LEU A 35 -1.03 2.32 0.83
N TYR A 36 -0.69 1.04 0.86
CA TYR A 36 0.67 0.53 0.64
C TYR A 36 0.68 -0.41 -0.56
N PHE A 37 1.75 -0.32 -1.34
CA PHE A 37 1.97 -1.06 -2.56
C PHE A 37 3.31 -1.76 -2.47
N PHE A 38 3.34 -3.07 -2.70
CA PHE A 38 4.56 -3.85 -2.74
C PHE A 38 4.97 -4.13 -4.17
N TYR A 39 6.23 -3.85 -4.48
CA TYR A 39 6.84 -4.08 -5.77
C TYR A 39 8.04 -5.00 -5.63
N ASN A 40 8.32 -5.78 -6.67
CA ASN A 40 9.57 -6.51 -6.78
C ASN A 40 10.68 -5.64 -7.40
N ASP A 41 11.87 -6.22 -7.52
CA ASP A 41 13.07 -5.59 -8.10
C ASP A 41 12.92 -5.24 -9.60
N THR A 42 12.04 -5.94 -10.32
CA THR A 42 11.71 -5.63 -11.72
C THR A 42 10.60 -4.58 -11.87
N GLY A 43 10.11 -3.99 -10.77
CA GLY A 43 9.04 -2.98 -10.79
C GLY A 43 7.63 -3.53 -11.03
N ASN A 44 7.43 -4.85 -10.92
CA ASN A 44 6.12 -5.47 -10.98
C ASN A 44 5.38 -5.27 -9.66
N LEU A 45 4.10 -4.89 -9.75
CA LEU A 45 3.24 -4.75 -8.59
C LEU A 45 2.81 -6.13 -8.07
N LEU A 46 3.16 -6.40 -6.81
CA LEU A 46 2.87 -7.65 -6.13
C LEU A 46 1.57 -7.59 -5.34
N TYR A 47 1.35 -6.50 -4.60
CA TYR A 47 0.24 -6.40 -3.65
C TYR A 47 -0.14 -4.95 -3.37
N ILE A 48 -1.44 -4.70 -3.13
CA ILE A 48 -1.99 -3.43 -2.64
C ILE A 48 -2.77 -3.71 -1.35
N GLY A 49 -2.65 -2.85 -0.35
CA GLY A 49 -3.56 -2.88 0.78
C GLY A 49 -3.79 -1.51 1.41
N TRP A 50 -4.92 -1.36 2.09
CA TRP A 50 -5.20 -0.20 2.93
C TRP A 50 -4.88 -0.48 4.41
N SER A 51 -4.57 0.57 5.17
CA SER A 51 -4.52 0.51 6.63
C SER A 51 -4.76 1.87 7.27
N SER A 52 -5.31 1.88 8.48
CA SER A 52 -5.31 3.04 9.38
C SER A 52 -3.97 3.27 10.08
N ASP A 53 -3.04 2.32 9.98
CA ASP A 53 -1.66 2.41 10.49
C ASP A 53 -0.72 1.73 9.50
N LEU A 54 -0.33 2.49 8.46
CA LEU A 54 0.54 2.03 7.38
C LEU A 54 1.85 1.44 7.92
N THR A 55 2.50 2.16 8.84
CA THR A 55 3.76 1.75 9.44
C THR A 55 3.67 0.37 10.06
N LYS A 56 2.69 0.15 10.95
CA LYS A 56 2.51 -1.13 11.63
C LYS A 56 2.13 -2.23 10.64
N ARG A 57 1.24 -1.93 9.68
CA ARG A 57 0.75 -2.93 8.72
C ARG A 57 1.86 -3.39 7.79
N VAL A 58 2.59 -2.47 7.17
CA VAL A 58 3.72 -2.78 6.29
C VAL A 58 4.76 -3.64 7.02
N ARG A 59 5.18 -3.24 8.22
CA ARG A 59 6.14 -4.03 9.01
C ARG A 59 5.62 -5.42 9.36
N THR A 60 4.34 -5.53 9.68
CA THR A 60 3.71 -6.83 9.99
C THR A 60 3.70 -7.74 8.76
N HIS A 61 3.42 -7.20 7.58
CA HIS A 61 3.49 -7.95 6.32
C HIS A 61 4.92 -8.43 6.04
N LEU A 62 5.91 -7.52 6.14
CA LEU A 62 7.33 -7.79 5.89
C LEU A 62 7.97 -8.76 6.90
N LYS A 63 7.44 -8.84 8.13
CA LYS A 63 7.86 -9.85 9.12
C LYS A 63 7.34 -11.27 8.83
N GLY A 64 6.50 -11.45 7.80
CA GLY A 64 6.09 -12.77 7.32
C GLY A 64 5.06 -13.49 8.19
N ASN A 65 3.83 -12.94 8.28
CA ASN A 65 2.69 -13.71 8.79
C ASN A 65 2.27 -14.81 7.77
N ALA A 66 1.46 -15.78 8.20
CA ALA A 66 1.16 -16.98 7.40
C ALA A 66 0.63 -16.68 5.97
N ASN A 67 -0.08 -15.57 5.78
CA ASN A 67 -0.66 -15.18 4.48
C ASN A 67 0.31 -14.39 3.59
N THR A 68 1.31 -13.71 4.18
CA THR A 68 2.25 -12.86 3.44
C THR A 68 3.55 -13.57 3.07
N LYS A 69 3.86 -14.69 3.74
CA LYS A 69 5.04 -15.53 3.44
C LYS A 69 5.17 -15.90 1.96
N ARG A 70 4.06 -15.99 1.24
CA ARG A 70 4.02 -16.42 -0.18
C ARG A 70 4.78 -15.50 -1.12
N PHE A 71 4.82 -14.19 -0.83
CA PHE A 71 5.40 -13.21 -1.75
C PHE A 71 6.44 -12.30 -1.10
N ILE A 72 6.66 -12.41 0.21
CA ILE A 72 7.48 -11.43 0.93
C ILE A 72 8.95 -11.42 0.48
N ALA A 73 9.46 -12.56 0.04
CA ALA A 73 10.81 -12.69 -0.50
C ALA A 73 10.97 -12.01 -1.87
N GLU A 74 9.87 -11.74 -2.59
CA GLU A 74 9.89 -11.00 -3.85
C GLU A 74 9.82 -9.48 -3.64
N VAL A 75 9.47 -9.00 -2.44
CA VAL A 75 9.30 -7.56 -2.20
C VAL A 75 10.67 -6.89 -2.13
N ALA A 76 10.91 -5.93 -3.02
CA ALA A 76 12.10 -5.09 -3.04
C ALA A 76 11.79 -3.63 -2.67
N GLU A 77 10.55 -3.17 -2.89
CA GLU A 77 10.17 -1.78 -2.71
C GLU A 77 8.74 -1.66 -2.17
N VAL A 78 8.54 -0.67 -1.29
CA VAL A 78 7.23 -0.27 -0.76
C VAL A 78 6.93 1.15 -1.22
N ARG A 79 5.77 1.36 -1.86
CA ARG A 79 5.26 2.70 -2.18
C ARG A 79 4.03 3.00 -1.33
N LEU A 80 3.90 4.25 -0.90
CA LEU A 80 2.83 4.69 -0.01
C LEU A 80 2.03 5.82 -0.66
N LEU A 81 0.72 5.77 -0.47
CA LEU A 81 -0.21 6.86 -0.75
C LEU A 81 -1.01 7.15 0.53
N PHE A 82 -0.83 8.31 1.12
CA PHE A 82 -1.47 8.75 2.35
C PHE A 82 -2.93 9.13 2.10
N ALA A 83 -3.78 8.94 3.10
CA ALA A 83 -5.21 9.26 2.98
C ALA A 83 -5.46 10.75 2.65
N ASP A 84 -4.63 11.66 3.15
CA ASP A 84 -4.72 13.10 2.85
C ASP A 84 -4.46 13.40 1.36
N SER A 85 -3.73 12.52 0.67
CA SER A 85 -3.47 12.63 -0.77
C SER A 85 -4.59 12.03 -1.63
N PHE A 86 -5.65 11.46 -1.01
CA PHE A 86 -6.72 10.82 -1.76
C PHE A 86 -7.59 11.80 -2.52
N ASP A 87 -7.77 13.03 -2.05
CA ASP A 87 -8.60 14.00 -2.78
C ASP A 87 -7.96 14.37 -4.12
N ALA A 88 -6.64 14.64 -4.13
CA ALA A 88 -5.88 14.83 -5.37
C ALA A 88 -5.93 13.59 -6.28
N PHE A 89 -5.88 12.38 -5.71
CA PHE A 89 -6.05 11.14 -6.46
C PHE A 89 -7.46 11.03 -7.09
N ARG A 90 -8.51 11.37 -6.33
CA ARG A 90 -9.91 11.32 -6.78
C ARG A 90 -10.19 12.35 -7.88
N GLU A 91 -9.59 13.53 -7.80
CA GLU A 91 -9.65 14.52 -8.88
C GLU A 91 -9.03 13.98 -10.18
N GLN A 92 -7.92 13.24 -10.07
CA GLN A 92 -7.25 12.62 -11.21
C GLN A 92 -8.02 11.42 -11.79
N TYR A 93 -8.72 10.67 -10.93
CA TYR A 93 -9.44 9.43 -11.26
C TYR A 93 -10.87 9.44 -10.71
N PRO A 94 -11.77 10.30 -11.24
CA PRO A 94 -13.09 10.53 -10.66
C PRO A 94 -13.97 9.27 -10.63
N GLU A 95 -13.74 8.30 -11.53
CA GLU A 95 -14.47 7.02 -11.54
C GLU A 95 -14.20 6.16 -10.29
N CYS A 96 -13.14 6.44 -9.52
CA CYS A 96 -12.88 5.74 -8.25
C CYS A 96 -13.88 6.14 -7.15
N CYS A 97 -14.63 7.24 -7.34
CA CYS A 97 -15.59 7.76 -6.36
C CYS A 97 -17.00 7.15 -6.49
N GLU A 98 -17.26 6.32 -7.51
CA GLU A 98 -18.58 5.73 -7.78
C GLU A 98 -18.91 4.54 -6.84
N GLY A 99 -18.84 4.77 -5.52
CA GLY A 99 -19.27 3.80 -4.50
C GLY A 99 -18.34 2.59 -4.31
N VAL A 100 -17.14 2.62 -4.87
CA VAL A 100 -16.14 1.56 -4.77
C VAL A 100 -15.03 1.99 -3.80
N ASP A 101 -14.63 1.09 -2.90
CA ASP A 101 -13.47 1.31 -2.04
C ASP A 101 -12.20 1.54 -2.88
N ILE A 102 -11.40 2.56 -2.56
CA ILE A 102 -10.21 2.95 -3.34
C ILE A 102 -9.19 1.81 -3.45
N GLU A 103 -9.02 0.97 -2.41
CA GLU A 103 -8.17 -0.22 -2.48
C GLU A 103 -8.70 -1.17 -3.55
N TYR A 104 -10.01 -1.39 -3.57
CA TYR A 104 -10.66 -2.28 -4.52
C TYR A 104 -10.55 -1.77 -5.96
N TYR A 105 -10.83 -0.48 -6.19
CA TYR A 105 -10.66 0.17 -7.49
C TYR A 105 -9.24 -0.03 -8.03
N LEU A 106 -8.23 0.19 -7.20
CA LEU A 106 -6.83 0.02 -7.59
C LEU A 106 -6.45 -1.44 -7.85
N ILE A 107 -6.96 -2.38 -7.05
CA ILE A 107 -6.75 -3.82 -7.27
C ILE A 107 -7.33 -4.24 -8.63
N GLU A 108 -8.54 -3.80 -8.98
CA GLU A 108 -9.15 -4.12 -10.29
C GLU A 108 -8.38 -3.52 -11.47
N LYS A 109 -7.88 -2.28 -11.32
CA LYS A 109 -7.20 -1.56 -12.41
C LYS A 109 -5.75 -1.98 -12.61
N MET A 110 -5.06 -2.35 -11.53
CA MET A 110 -3.62 -2.65 -11.56
C MET A 110 -3.32 -4.15 -11.50
N SER A 111 -4.31 -4.99 -11.16
CA SER A 111 -4.22 -6.46 -11.13
C SER A 111 -2.93 -6.99 -10.46
N PRO A 112 -2.65 -6.58 -9.20
CA PRO A 112 -1.47 -7.04 -8.48
C PRO A 112 -1.46 -8.57 -8.34
N LYS A 113 -0.28 -9.18 -8.51
CA LYS A 113 -0.09 -10.64 -8.57
C LYS A 113 -0.69 -11.42 -7.38
N TYR A 114 -0.67 -10.83 -6.18
CA TYR A 114 -1.01 -11.49 -4.92
C TYR A 114 -2.23 -10.92 -4.18
N ASN A 115 -2.95 -9.96 -4.75
CA ASN A 115 -4.32 -9.76 -4.30
C ASN A 115 -5.17 -10.81 -4.99
N ASP A 116 -5.35 -11.96 -4.32
CA ASP A 116 -6.37 -12.94 -4.71
C ASP A 116 -7.68 -12.21 -5.01
N ALA A 117 -8.45 -12.69 -5.99
CA ALA A 117 -9.70 -12.08 -6.42
C ALA A 117 -10.64 -11.89 -5.21
N ARG A 118 -10.54 -10.71 -4.57
CA ARG A 118 -11.39 -10.40 -3.43
C ARG A 118 -12.79 -10.22 -4.00
N PRO A 119 -13.82 -10.87 -3.44
CA PRO A 119 -15.18 -10.57 -3.85
C PRO A 119 -15.42 -9.07 -3.68
N ARG A 120 -16.10 -8.44 -4.65
CA ARG A 120 -16.48 -7.02 -4.56
C ARG A 120 -17.07 -6.76 -3.17
N PRO A 121 -16.60 -5.73 -2.44
CA PRO A 121 -17.30 -5.28 -1.25
C PRO A 121 -18.77 -5.05 -1.61
N LYS A 122 -19.69 -5.54 -0.77
CA LYS A 122 -21.10 -5.19 -0.95
C LYS A 122 -21.22 -3.70 -0.70
N VAL A 123 -21.52 -2.93 -1.75
CA VAL A 123 -21.89 -1.52 -1.61
C VAL A 123 -23.18 -1.51 -0.81
N HIS A 124 -23.12 -1.07 0.45
CA HIS A 124 -24.33 -0.79 1.21
C HIS A 124 -24.87 0.55 0.71
N PRO A 125 -26.10 0.59 0.16
CA PRO A 125 -26.73 1.83 -0.27
C PRO A 125 -26.95 2.80 0.90
#